data_AF-M0LDH1-F1
#
_entry.id   AF-M0LDH1-F1
#
_cell.length_a   1.000
_cell.length_b   1.000
_cell.length_c   1.000
_cell.angle_alpha   90.00
_cell.angle_beta   90.00
_cell.angle_gamma   90.00
#
_symmetry.space_group_name_H-M   'P 1'
#
loop_
_entity.id
_entity.type
_entity.pdbx_description
1 polymer ?
#
loop_
_entity_poly.entity_id
_entity_poly.type
_entity_poly.pdbx_seq_one_letter_code
_entity_poly.pdbx_strand_id
1 'polypeptide(L)'
;MPSKQAVSSLGSLLAVLGLAGVATAQPTAPGGGVSPALSVVIRFGVGFAILAILGAAAAAINPKYTTNAVREIQDDLGGAIGWGVLVGIFVPIGLVILALTVIGALVSIPGLLLIGVLGIIGTGITAVWVGNSVIGDDGTVSAIDGVAGGLLLAVPFAIPVVGGLLLNLITLVGLGVVGRGLYEDWAD
;
A
#
# COMPACT_ATOMS: atom_id res chain seq x y z
N MET A 1 5.14 25.55 27.99
CA MET A 1 4.57 24.87 26.82
C MET A 1 5.46 23.69 26.50
N PRO A 2 4.98 22.43 26.55
CA PRO A 2 5.81 21.27 26.18
C PRO A 2 6.29 21.44 24.73
N SER A 3 7.56 21.15 24.48
CA SER A 3 8.13 21.26 23.13
C SER A 3 7.41 20.28 22.20
N LYS A 4 7.10 20.71 20.98
CA LYS A 4 6.44 19.85 19.96
C LYS A 4 7.21 18.53 19.73
N GLN A 5 8.52 18.54 19.94
CA GLN A 5 9.39 17.37 19.93
C GLN A 5 9.08 16.35 21.03
N ALA A 6 8.80 16.80 22.25
CA ALA A 6 8.46 15.91 23.36
C ALA A 6 7.08 15.25 23.18
N VAL A 7 6.13 15.97 22.58
CA VAL A 7 4.81 15.42 22.26
C VAL A 7 4.91 14.41 21.11
N SER A 8 5.72 14.71 20.09
CA SER A 8 5.98 13.78 18.98
C SER A 8 6.67 12.50 19.45
N SER A 9 7.71 12.61 20.29
CA SER A 9 8.46 11.44 20.76
C SER A 9 7.60 10.53 21.65
N LEU A 10 6.74 11.12 22.49
CA LEU A 10 5.79 10.37 23.31
C LEU A 10 4.74 9.64 22.45
N GLY A 11 4.22 10.32 21.42
CA GLY A 11 3.28 9.73 20.46
C GLY A 11 3.90 8.57 19.67
N SER A 12 5.13 8.73 19.19
CA SER A 12 5.87 7.66 18.51
C SER A 12 6.14 6.47 19.44
N LEU A 13 6.53 6.72 20.70
CA LEU A 13 6.75 5.65 21.69
C LEU A 13 5.45 4.87 21.95
N LEU A 14 4.34 5.58 22.16
CA LEU A 14 3.03 4.95 22.35
C LEU A 14 2.59 4.16 21.13
N ALA A 15 2.83 4.67 19.93
CA ALA A 15 2.54 3.96 18.69
C ALA A 15 3.38 2.67 18.58
N VAL A 16 4.68 2.73 18.89
CA VAL A 16 5.57 1.56 18.88
C VAL A 16 5.15 0.53 19.93
N LEU A 17 4.87 0.96 21.16
CA LEU A 17 4.43 0.06 22.23
C LEU A 17 3.06 -0.56 21.92
N GLY A 18 2.12 0.22 21.37
CA GLY A 18 0.83 -0.26 20.92
C GLY A 18 0.94 -1.28 19.80
N LEU A 19 1.74 -1.00 18.77
CA LEU A 19 2.01 -1.94 17.68
C LEU A 19 2.68 -3.22 18.19
N ALA A 20 3.68 -3.11 19.07
CA ALA A 20 4.39 -4.26 19.62
C ALA A 20 3.47 -5.14 20.49
N GLY A 21 2.60 -4.52 21.30
CA GLY A 21 1.60 -5.23 22.09
C GLY A 21 0.59 -5.96 21.20
N VAL A 22 0.06 -5.29 20.17
CA VAL A 22 -0.85 -5.92 19.20
C VAL A 22 -0.15 -7.07 18.47
N ALA A 23 1.08 -6.89 17.98
CA ALA A 23 1.82 -7.90 17.25
C ALA A 23 2.04 -9.18 18.06
N THR A 24 2.37 -9.04 19.35
CA THR A 24 2.64 -10.18 20.24
C THR A 24 1.39 -10.85 20.79
N ALA A 25 0.26 -10.13 20.87
CA ALA A 25 -1.02 -10.68 21.29
C ALA A 25 -1.76 -11.44 20.17
N GLN A 26 -1.32 -11.35 18.92
CA GLN A 26 -2.01 -11.99 17.81
C GLN A 26 -1.72 -13.50 17.77
N PRO A 27 -2.74 -14.35 17.59
CA PRO A 27 -2.52 -15.77 17.43
C PRO A 27 -1.70 -16.04 16.18
N THR A 28 -0.52 -16.62 16.35
CA THR A 28 0.25 -17.22 15.25
C THR A 28 -0.47 -18.48 14.80
N ALA A 29 -0.68 -18.63 13.49
CA ALA A 29 -1.42 -19.75 12.90
C ALA A 29 -1.04 -21.11 13.55
N PRO A 30 -2.02 -21.96 13.88
CA PRO A 30 -1.74 -23.26 14.48
C PRO A 30 -1.07 -24.14 13.41
N GLY A 31 0.24 -24.38 13.53
CA GLY A 31 0.94 -25.34 12.65
C GLY A 31 2.45 -25.20 12.47
N GLY A 32 3.09 -24.13 12.94
CA GLY A 32 4.55 -23.97 12.78
C GLY A 32 5.28 -23.92 14.12
N GLY A 33 6.25 -24.82 14.34
CA GLY A 33 7.16 -24.79 15.51
C GLY A 33 8.12 -23.60 15.56
N VAL A 34 7.74 -22.48 14.93
CA VAL A 34 8.51 -21.24 14.83
C VAL A 34 8.01 -20.31 15.94
N SER A 35 8.92 -19.75 16.74
CA SER A 35 8.53 -18.83 17.81
C SER A 35 7.76 -17.62 17.26
N PRO A 36 6.78 -17.08 17.99
CA PRO A 36 6.00 -15.92 17.53
C PRO A 36 6.87 -14.72 17.12
N ALA A 37 7.94 -14.46 17.87
CA ALA A 37 8.91 -13.42 17.55
C ALA A 37 9.60 -13.65 16.20
N LEU A 38 10.02 -14.89 15.91
CA LEU A 38 10.65 -15.22 14.63
C LEU A 38 9.65 -15.10 13.46
N SER A 39 8.37 -15.39 13.69
CA SER A 39 7.32 -15.18 12.67
C SER A 39 7.16 -13.70 12.30
N VAL A 40 7.18 -12.80 13.29
CA VAL A 40 7.11 -11.35 13.05
C VAL A 40 8.33 -10.87 12.25
N VAL A 41 9.53 -11.31 12.62
CA VAL A 41 10.77 -10.94 11.92
C VAL A 41 10.77 -11.45 10.46
N ILE A 42 10.35 -12.69 10.23
CA ILE A 42 10.25 -13.25 8.87
C ILE A 42 9.22 -12.47 8.05
N ARG A 43 8.04 -12.19 8.60
CA ARG A 43 7.00 -11.40 7.92
C ARG A 43 7.51 -10.00 7.59
N PHE A 44 8.14 -9.33 8.55
CA PHE A 44 8.76 -8.03 8.33
C PHE A 44 9.78 -8.08 7.19
N GLY A 45 10.72 -9.03 7.22
CA GLY A 45 11.75 -9.16 6.20
C GLY A 45 11.19 -9.43 4.81
N VAL A 46 10.19 -10.33 4.70
CA VAL A 46 9.50 -10.63 3.44
C VAL A 46 8.71 -9.41 2.94
N GLY A 47 7.96 -8.76 3.82
CA GLY A 47 7.19 -7.56 3.51
C GLY A 47 8.10 -6.43 3.02
N PHE A 48 9.18 -6.17 3.74
CA PHE A 48 10.20 -5.19 3.34
C PHE A 48 10.77 -5.52 1.97
N ALA A 49 11.20 -6.76 1.73
CA ALA A 49 11.77 -7.14 0.44
C ALA A 49 10.79 -6.89 -0.70
N ILE A 50 9.54 -7.34 -0.57
CA ILE A 50 8.52 -7.16 -1.61
C ILE A 50 8.21 -5.69 -1.83
N LEU A 51 7.90 -4.95 -0.76
CA LEU A 51 7.45 -3.56 -0.84
C LEU A 51 8.57 -2.61 -1.30
N ALA A 52 9.80 -2.84 -0.85
CA ALA A 52 10.96 -2.07 -1.30
C ALA A 52 11.25 -2.33 -2.79
N ILE A 53 11.14 -3.58 -3.25
CA ILE A 53 11.29 -3.90 -4.68
C ILE A 53 10.20 -3.21 -5.49
N LEU A 54 8.94 -3.28 -5.07
CA LEU A 54 7.83 -2.65 -5.78
C LEU A 54 7.96 -1.13 -5.82
N GLY A 55 8.29 -0.50 -4.69
CA GLY A 55 8.51 0.95 -4.62
C GLY A 55 9.69 1.40 -5.46
N ALA A 56 10.84 0.72 -5.31
CA ALA A 56 12.03 1.04 -6.10
C ALA A 56 11.78 0.83 -7.60
N ALA A 57 11.09 -0.25 -7.99
CA ALA A 57 10.74 -0.52 -9.37
C ALA A 57 9.78 0.54 -9.92
N ALA A 58 8.78 0.97 -9.16
CA ALA A 58 7.86 2.03 -9.59
C ALA A 58 8.61 3.33 -9.89
N ALA A 59 9.52 3.74 -9.00
CA ALA A 59 10.34 4.94 -9.21
C ALA A 59 11.38 4.77 -10.34
N ALA A 60 11.92 3.56 -10.54
CA ALA A 60 12.96 3.32 -11.54
C ALA A 60 12.42 3.11 -12.97
N ILE A 61 11.28 2.43 -13.13
CA ILE A 61 10.72 2.08 -14.44
C ILE A 61 10.12 3.31 -15.11
N ASN A 62 9.33 4.09 -14.37
CA ASN A 62 8.72 5.31 -14.89
C ASN A 62 8.70 6.43 -13.83
N PRO A 63 9.83 7.12 -13.63
CA PRO A 63 9.96 8.14 -12.58
C PRO A 63 8.99 9.30 -12.78
N LYS A 64 8.66 9.66 -14.03
CA LYS A 64 7.72 10.76 -14.32
C LYS A 64 6.30 10.39 -13.91
N TYR A 65 5.83 9.20 -14.31
CA TYR A 65 4.51 8.71 -13.93
C TYR A 65 4.40 8.59 -12.40
N THR A 66 5.39 7.97 -11.76
CA THR A 66 5.39 7.79 -10.30
C THR A 66 5.45 9.13 -9.57
N THR A 67 6.24 10.10 -10.03
CA THR A 67 6.26 11.45 -9.43
C THR A 67 4.91 12.14 -9.55
N ASN A 68 4.28 12.08 -10.73
CA ASN A 68 2.95 12.68 -10.95
C ASN A 68 1.89 12.00 -10.08
N ALA A 69 1.90 10.67 -10.00
CA ALA A 69 0.99 9.92 -9.16
C ALA A 69 1.16 10.24 -7.67
N VAL A 70 2.40 10.33 -7.19
CA VAL A 70 2.70 10.73 -5.80
C VAL A 70 2.23 12.14 -5.50
N ARG A 71 2.40 13.08 -6.44
CA ARG A 71 1.87 14.45 -6.31
C ARG A 71 0.35 14.47 -6.27
N GLU A 72 -0.31 13.69 -7.13
CA GLU A 72 -1.76 13.60 -7.12
C GLU A 72 -2.29 13.12 -5.77
N ILE A 73 -1.63 12.13 -5.14
CA ILE A 73 -1.97 11.69 -3.79
C ILE A 73 -1.84 12.83 -2.77
N GLN A 74 -0.81 13.67 -2.90
CA GLN A 74 -0.57 14.79 -2.00
C GLN A 74 -1.57 15.94 -2.21
N ASP A 75 -1.96 16.20 -3.45
CA ASP A 75 -2.87 17.29 -3.83
C ASP A 75 -4.34 16.93 -3.60
N ASP A 76 -4.75 15.70 -3.91
CA ASP A 76 -6.13 15.21 -3.80
C ASP A 76 -6.19 13.79 -3.20
N LEU A 77 -5.79 13.68 -1.93
CA LEU A 77 -5.87 12.42 -1.19
C LEU A 77 -7.31 11.86 -1.14
N GLY A 78 -8.31 12.74 -1.09
CA GLY A 78 -9.73 12.35 -1.05
C GLY A 78 -10.16 11.66 -2.35
N GLY A 79 -9.79 12.23 -3.49
CA GLY A 79 -10.00 11.63 -4.81
C GLY A 79 -9.26 10.30 -4.96
N ALA A 80 -7.99 10.24 -4.55
CA ALA A 80 -7.20 9.00 -4.57
C ALA A 80 -7.86 7.88 -3.75
N ILE A 81 -8.32 8.16 -2.53
CA ILE A 81 -9.04 7.18 -1.71
C ILE A 81 -10.38 6.79 -2.36
N GLY A 82 -11.14 7.74 -2.88
CA GLY A 82 -12.43 7.50 -3.52
C GLY A 82 -12.32 6.56 -4.72
N TRP A 83 -11.36 6.84 -5.61
CA TRP A 83 -11.02 5.96 -6.73
C TRP A 83 -10.46 4.61 -6.26
N GLY A 84 -9.68 4.60 -5.19
CA GLY A 84 -9.16 3.38 -4.58
C GLY A 84 -10.28 2.44 -4.11
N VAL A 85 -11.32 3.00 -3.48
CA VAL A 85 -12.51 2.26 -3.07
C VAL A 85 -13.31 1.81 -4.30
N LEU A 86 -13.48 2.68 -5.30
CA LEU A 86 -14.17 2.32 -6.53
C LEU A 86 -13.50 1.13 -7.23
N VAL A 87 -12.20 1.23 -7.51
CA VAL A 87 -11.44 0.22 -8.25
C VAL A 87 -11.12 -1.00 -7.40
N GLY A 88 -10.81 -0.82 -6.12
CA GLY A 88 -10.43 -1.90 -5.22
C GLY A 88 -11.60 -2.70 -4.67
N ILE A 89 -12.81 -2.14 -4.63
CA ILE A 89 -13.98 -2.79 -4.01
C ILE A 89 -15.14 -2.89 -5.00
N PHE A 90 -15.64 -1.76 -5.51
CA PHE A 90 -16.85 -1.76 -6.33
C PHE A 90 -16.65 -2.45 -7.69
N VAL A 91 -15.50 -2.26 -8.35
CA VAL A 91 -15.21 -2.92 -9.64
C VAL A 91 -15.12 -4.45 -9.48
N PRO A 92 -14.35 -5.03 -8.54
CA PRO A 92 -14.35 -6.48 -8.32
C PRO A 92 -15.74 -7.05 -8.03
N ILE A 93 -16.54 -6.38 -7.19
CA ILE A 93 -17.92 -6.78 -6.91
C ILE A 93 -18.74 -6.77 -8.21
N GLY A 94 -18.63 -5.70 -9.00
CA GLY A 94 -19.27 -5.59 -10.31
C GLY A 94 -18.87 -6.73 -11.26
N LEU A 95 -17.57 -7.06 -11.32
CA LEU A 95 -17.06 -8.16 -12.14
C LEU A 95 -17.56 -9.53 -11.67
N VAL A 96 -17.69 -9.75 -10.36
CA VAL A 96 -18.26 -10.99 -9.81
C VAL A 96 -19.75 -11.12 -10.15
N ILE A 97 -20.51 -10.03 -10.03
CA ILE A 97 -21.92 -10.00 -10.44
C ILE A 97 -22.04 -10.24 -11.95
N LEU A 98 -21.19 -9.59 -12.75
CA LEU A 98 -21.13 -9.77 -14.20
C LEU A 98 -20.81 -11.24 -14.55
N ALA A 99 -19.90 -11.88 -13.81
CA ALA A 99 -19.50 -13.27 -14.00
C ALA A 99 -20.65 -14.27 -13.84
N LEU A 100 -21.78 -13.88 -13.23
CA LEU A 100 -22.99 -14.72 -13.18
C LEU A 100 -23.63 -14.91 -14.57
N THR A 101 -23.25 -14.09 -15.55
CA THR A 101 -23.67 -14.21 -16.95
C THR A 101 -22.59 -14.91 -17.79
N VAL A 102 -22.99 -15.62 -18.86
CA VAL A 102 -22.04 -16.32 -19.76
C VAL A 102 -21.04 -15.35 -20.39
N ILE A 103 -21.51 -14.19 -20.85
CA ILE A 103 -20.66 -13.15 -21.45
C ILE A 103 -19.78 -12.52 -20.37
N GLY A 104 -20.34 -12.24 -19.20
CA GLY A 104 -19.60 -11.61 -18.13
C GLY A 104 -18.54 -12.50 -17.51
N ALA A 105 -18.68 -13.82 -17.54
CA ALA A 105 -17.62 -14.75 -17.14
C ALA A 105 -16.37 -14.61 -18.04
N LEU A 106 -16.56 -14.33 -19.34
CA LEU A 106 -15.45 -14.11 -20.28
C LEU A 106 -14.71 -12.80 -20.00
N VAL A 107 -15.43 -11.75 -19.60
CA VAL A 107 -14.87 -10.40 -19.33
C VAL A 107 -14.31 -10.28 -17.90
N SER A 108 -14.90 -10.99 -16.94
CA SER A 108 -14.49 -10.88 -15.52
C SER A 108 -13.09 -11.42 -15.27
N ILE A 109 -12.69 -12.50 -15.96
CA ILE A 109 -11.34 -13.08 -15.84
C ILE A 109 -10.26 -12.05 -16.21
N PRO A 110 -10.24 -11.47 -17.43
CA PRO A 110 -9.24 -10.45 -17.77
C PRO A 110 -9.39 -9.18 -16.92
N GLY A 111 -10.62 -8.79 -16.55
CA GLY A 111 -10.85 -7.65 -15.69
C GLY A 111 -10.22 -7.80 -14.29
N LEU A 112 -10.38 -8.96 -13.65
CA LEU A 112 -9.78 -9.25 -12.35
C LEU A 112 -8.25 -9.32 -12.42
N LEU A 113 -7.71 -9.86 -13.52
CA LEU A 113 -6.26 -9.86 -13.75
C LEU A 113 -5.71 -8.45 -13.90
N LEU A 114 -6.39 -7.58 -14.65
CA LEU A 114 -6.02 -6.18 -14.79
C LEU A 114 -5.99 -5.49 -13.42
N ILE A 115 -7.03 -5.66 -12.60
CA ILE A 115 -7.08 -5.09 -11.24
C ILE A 115 -5.90 -5.60 -10.40
N GLY A 116 -5.53 -6.87 -10.53
CA GLY A 116 -4.34 -7.42 -9.87
C GLY A 116 -3.05 -6.69 -10.28
N VAL A 117 -2.87 -6.42 -11.56
CA VAL A 117 -1.72 -5.65 -12.08
C VAL A 117 -1.74 -4.21 -11.55
N LEU A 118 -2.90 -3.53 -11.61
CA LEU A 118 -3.04 -2.17 -11.07
C LEU A 118 -2.77 -2.13 -9.56
N GLY A 119 -3.15 -3.18 -8.82
CA GLY A 119 -2.86 -3.33 -7.39
C GLY A 119 -1.36 -3.42 -7.11
N ILE A 120 -0.60 -4.15 -7.93
CA ILE A 120 0.86 -4.24 -7.81
C ILE A 120 1.50 -2.88 -8.06
N ILE A 121 1.11 -2.20 -9.14
CA ILE A 121 1.63 -0.87 -9.50
C ILE A 121 1.27 0.15 -8.42
N GLY A 122 0.00 0.18 -8.00
CA GLY A 122 -0.50 1.07 -6.95
C GLY A 122 0.19 0.84 -5.61
N THR A 123 0.53 -0.41 -5.27
CA THR A 123 1.32 -0.73 -4.07
C THR A 123 2.74 -0.14 -4.16
N GLY A 124 3.37 -0.21 -5.33
CA GLY A 124 4.67 0.43 -5.57
C GLY A 124 4.60 1.95 -5.42
N ILE A 125 3.61 2.60 -6.04
CA ILE A 125 3.40 4.05 -5.91
C ILE A 125 3.14 4.45 -4.46
N THR A 126 2.35 3.66 -3.75
CA THR A 126 2.07 3.87 -2.32
C THR A 126 3.36 3.81 -1.51
N ALA A 127 4.23 2.84 -1.77
CA ALA A 127 5.53 2.76 -1.11
C ALA A 127 6.36 4.02 -1.37
N VAL A 128 6.43 4.49 -2.62
CA VAL A 128 7.16 5.72 -2.96
C VAL A 128 6.55 6.95 -2.26
N TRP A 129 5.22 7.08 -2.25
CA TRP A 129 4.53 8.17 -1.56
C TRP A 129 4.82 8.19 -0.05
N VAL A 130 4.77 7.02 0.61
CA VAL A 130 5.08 6.90 2.05
C VAL A 130 6.54 7.27 2.33
N GLY A 131 7.48 6.85 1.47
CA GLY A 131 8.88 7.20 1.63
C GLY A 131 9.17 8.68 1.39
N ASN A 132 8.62 9.25 0.32
CA ASN A 132 8.74 10.67 -0.02
C ASN A 132 8.18 11.56 1.10
N SER A 133 7.11 11.12 1.77
CA SER A 133 6.53 11.83 2.91
C SER A 133 7.46 11.94 4.12
N VAL A 134 8.45 11.05 4.25
CA VAL A 134 9.40 11.02 5.38
C VAL A 134 10.76 11.59 5.00
N ILE A 135 11.24 11.32 3.79
CA ILE A 135 12.51 11.84 3.28
C ILE A 135 12.40 13.34 2.93
N GLY A 136 11.22 13.78 2.48
CA GLY A 136 10.95 15.14 2.05
C GLY A 136 10.94 15.27 0.53
N ASP A 137 10.02 16.08 0.02
CA ASP A 137 9.84 16.30 -1.43
C ASP A 137 10.92 17.22 -1.99
N ASP A 138 11.76 16.68 -2.88
CA ASP A 138 12.74 17.43 -3.67
C ASP A 138 12.24 17.75 -5.10
N GLY A 139 10.99 17.40 -5.39
CA GLY A 139 10.35 17.57 -6.68
C GLY A 139 10.48 16.38 -7.63
N THR A 140 11.21 15.32 -7.29
CA THR A 140 11.30 14.09 -8.10
C THR A 140 11.42 12.85 -7.24
N VAL A 141 10.59 11.84 -7.48
CA VAL A 141 10.70 10.61 -6.69
C VAL A 141 11.87 9.75 -7.14
N SER A 142 12.50 9.10 -6.17
CA SER A 142 13.67 8.24 -6.35
C SER A 142 13.41 6.81 -5.89
N ALA A 143 14.29 5.88 -6.31
CA ALA A 143 14.24 4.51 -5.81
C ALA A 143 14.45 4.43 -4.29
N ILE A 144 15.15 5.40 -3.70
CA ILE A 144 15.39 5.48 -2.25
C ILE A 144 14.07 5.74 -1.51
N ASP A 145 13.19 6.57 -2.08
CA ASP A 145 11.85 6.81 -1.53
C ASP A 145 11.02 5.53 -1.54
N GLY A 146 11.08 4.77 -2.64
CA GLY A 146 10.46 3.46 -2.71
C GLY A 146 10.95 2.46 -1.65
N VAL A 147 12.27 2.42 -1.40
CA VAL A 147 12.86 1.56 -0.37
C VAL A 147 12.48 2.03 1.03
N ALA A 148 12.53 3.33 1.30
CA ALA A 148 12.20 3.90 2.60
C ALA A 148 10.73 3.70 2.95
N GLY A 149 9.82 3.92 2.02
CA GLY A 149 8.42 3.61 2.25
C GLY A 149 8.14 2.12 2.31
N GLY A 150 8.87 1.29 1.55
CA GLY A 150 8.83 -0.16 1.71
C GLY A 150 9.23 -0.62 3.13
N LEU A 151 10.22 0.02 3.73
CA LEU A 151 10.63 -0.22 5.13
C LEU A 151 9.52 0.16 6.12
N LEU A 152 8.87 1.30 5.90
CA LEU A 152 7.78 1.78 6.76
C LEU A 152 6.54 0.90 6.64
N LEU A 153 6.18 0.49 5.42
CA LEU A 153 5.05 -0.40 5.15
C LEU A 153 5.31 -1.85 5.60
N ALA A 154 6.56 -2.26 5.75
CA ALA A 154 6.89 -3.56 6.33
C ALA A 154 6.47 -3.69 7.80
N VAL A 155 6.39 -2.57 8.53
CA VAL A 155 5.96 -2.55 9.94
C VAL A 155 4.52 -3.04 10.11
N PRO A 156 3.51 -2.46 9.44
CA PRO A 156 2.17 -3.02 9.46
C PRO A 156 2.16 -4.41 8.82
N PHE A 157 2.94 -4.71 7.78
CA PHE A 157 2.99 -6.07 7.21
C PHE A 157 3.33 -7.16 8.23
N ALA A 158 4.19 -6.84 9.20
CA ALA A 158 4.61 -7.77 10.24
C ALA A 158 3.47 -8.14 11.21
N ILE A 159 2.41 -7.32 11.27
CA ILE A 159 1.25 -7.50 12.14
C ILE A 159 0.14 -8.24 11.38
N PRO A 160 -0.27 -9.46 11.80
CA PRO A 160 -1.15 -10.29 11.00
C PRO A 160 -2.50 -9.66 10.61
N VAL A 161 -3.36 -9.35 11.58
CA VAL A 161 -4.76 -8.96 11.32
C VAL A 161 -4.86 -7.46 11.11
N VAL A 162 -4.36 -6.69 12.08
CA VAL A 162 -4.44 -5.23 12.04
C VAL A 162 -3.56 -4.68 10.92
N GLY A 163 -2.39 -5.28 10.73
CA GLY A 163 -1.46 -4.87 9.71
C GLY A 163 -1.92 -5.09 8.28
N GLY A 164 -2.57 -6.23 8.01
CA GLY A 164 -3.21 -6.47 6.71
C GLY A 164 -4.31 -5.45 6.39
N LEU A 165 -5.11 -5.07 7.40
CA LEU A 165 -6.13 -4.03 7.26
C LEU A 165 -5.52 -2.66 6.97
N LEU A 166 -4.52 -2.25 7.76
CA LEU A 166 -3.82 -0.98 7.56
C LEU A 166 -3.15 -0.92 6.19
N LEU A 167 -2.48 -1.99 5.78
CA LEU A 167 -1.87 -2.07 4.47
C LEU A 167 -2.88 -1.95 3.34
N ASN A 168 -4.01 -2.67 3.42
CA ASN A 168 -5.05 -2.56 2.40
C ASN A 168 -5.59 -1.13 2.29
N LEU A 169 -5.80 -0.44 3.42
CA LEU A 169 -6.25 0.95 3.42
C LEU A 169 -5.22 1.90 2.79
N ILE A 170 -3.94 1.68 3.08
CA ILE A 170 -2.85 2.52 2.57
C ILE A 170 -2.62 2.24 1.07
N THR A 171 -2.60 0.98 0.64
CA THR A 171 -2.41 0.62 -0.78
C THR A 171 -3.61 0.95 -1.66
N LEU A 172 -4.81 1.11 -1.07
CA LEU A 172 -5.97 1.63 -1.77
C LEU A 172 -5.70 3.01 -2.39
N VAL A 173 -4.91 3.84 -1.72
CA VAL A 173 -4.58 5.19 -2.19
C VAL A 173 -3.83 5.14 -3.52
N GLY A 174 -2.76 4.35 -3.59
CA GLY A 174 -2.02 4.19 -4.84
C GLY A 174 -2.80 3.45 -5.92
N LEU A 175 -3.64 2.47 -5.56
CA LEU A 175 -4.56 1.82 -6.50
C LEU A 175 -5.53 2.84 -7.11
N GLY A 176 -6.02 3.78 -6.32
CA GLY A 176 -6.95 4.80 -6.77
C GLY A 176 -6.37 5.73 -7.80
N VAL A 177 -5.16 6.24 -7.58
CA VAL A 177 -4.47 7.10 -8.56
C VAL A 177 -4.16 6.35 -9.85
N VAL A 178 -3.69 5.11 -9.75
CA VAL A 178 -3.44 4.27 -10.94
C VAL A 178 -4.73 3.99 -11.70
N GLY A 179 -5.79 3.66 -10.98
CA GLY A 179 -7.10 3.36 -11.56
C GLY A 179 -7.77 4.57 -12.20
N ARG A 180 -7.65 5.74 -11.58
CA ARG A 180 -8.13 7.01 -12.13
C ARG A 180 -7.36 7.38 -13.39
N GLY A 181 -6.03 7.36 -13.36
CA GLY A 181 -5.20 7.68 -14.52
C GLY A 181 -5.53 6.78 -15.72
N LEU A 182 -5.72 5.47 -15.49
CA LEU A 182 -6.13 4.55 -16.56
C LEU A 182 -7.52 4.88 -17.14
N TYR A 183 -8.46 5.33 -16.29
CA TYR A 183 -9.79 5.74 -16.74
C TYR A 183 -9.75 7.03 -17.56
N GLU A 184 -8.97 8.03 -17.12
CA GLU A 184 -8.77 9.29 -17.82
C GLU A 184 -8.10 9.07 -19.19
N ASP A 185 -7.03 8.27 -19.23
CA ASP A 185 -6.33 7.88 -20.48
C ASP A 185 -7.25 7.14 -21.48
N TRP A 186 -8.30 6.46 -21.00
CA TRP A 186 -9.27 5.76 -21.86
C TRP A 186 -10.43 6.66 -22.30
N ALA A 187 -10.76 7.67 -21.51
CA ALA A 187 -11.88 8.59 -21.78
C ALA A 187 -11.52 9.69 -22.78
N ASP A 188 -10.22 9.99 -22.93
CA ASP A 188 -9.64 10.89 -23.94
C ASP A 188 -9.53 10.23 -25.33
#